data_AF-A0A7K7SM82-F1
#
_entry.id   AF-A0A7K7SM82-F1
#
_cell.length_a   1.000
_cell.length_b   1.000
_cell.length_c   1.000
_cell.angle_alpha   90.00
_cell.angle_beta   90.00
_cell.angle_gamma   90.00
#
_symmetry.space_group_name_H-M   'P 1'
#
loop_
_entity.id
_entity.type
_entity.pdbx_description
1 polymer ?
#
loop_
_entity_poly.entity_id
_entity_poly.type
_entity_poly.pdbx_seq_one_letter_code
_entity_poly.pdbx_strand_id
1 'polypeptide(L)'
;ALHLFQLRAHMYQARGLIAADSTGLSDPFAKVTFTSHCQTTKIISQTLSPTWNQTLLFNGIVLHGDREEIAQFPPEIVVELYDDDAVGKAEYIGSTVATPVVRLAHQRYEPPKLSYHPVYCGNLSGGDLLATFELLEIPESDPDRLPPMDPPDVGQIYSVPANIRPVLNKYRVEVSCFEYSHISPMHASSIMIEPFRGFFSCAAVLSFCGIFELPENELLHPPLSICVVDWRAFGRSTLVGTHTINCLKQFLCKAP
;
A
#
# COMPACT_ATOMS: atom_id res chain seq x y z
N ALA A 1 12.94 0.05 34.14
CA ALA A 1 14.22 0.51 33.58
C ALA A 1 13.96 1.37 32.35
N LEU A 2 14.99 1.90 31.70
CA LEU A 2 14.89 2.71 30.48
C LEU A 2 15.52 1.89 29.34
N HIS A 3 14.79 1.75 28.23
CA HIS A 3 15.18 0.89 27.12
C HIS A 3 15.15 1.69 25.82
N LEU A 4 16.22 1.54 25.03
CA LEU A 4 16.36 2.19 23.74
C LEU A 4 15.86 1.27 22.62
N PHE A 5 15.10 1.82 21.70
CA PHE A 5 14.52 1.11 20.57
C PHE A 5 14.65 1.90 19.26
N GLN A 6 14.57 1.18 18.15
CA GLN A 6 14.27 1.72 16.83
C GLN A 6 12.94 1.14 16.36
N LEU A 7 12.00 2.00 15.96
CA LEU A 7 10.81 1.55 15.25
C LEU A 7 11.08 1.66 13.74
N ARG A 8 10.77 0.58 13.01
CA ARG A 8 10.74 0.55 11.55
C ARG A 8 9.29 0.35 11.10
N ALA A 9 8.78 1.31 10.34
CA ALA A 9 7.47 1.20 9.70
C ALA A 9 7.66 0.90 8.21
N HIS A 10 7.38 -0.34 7.81
CA HIS A 10 7.50 -0.81 6.43
C HIS A 10 6.18 -0.58 5.69
N MET A 11 6.08 0.57 5.03
CA MET A 11 4.91 1.05 4.31
C MET A 11 4.98 0.58 2.86
N TYR A 12 4.24 -0.48 2.51
CA TYR A 12 4.36 -1.09 1.18
C TYR A 12 3.38 -0.51 0.17
N GLN A 13 2.07 -0.74 0.35
CA GLN A 13 1.02 -0.22 -0.54
C GLN A 13 -0.27 0.04 0.22
N ALA A 14 -1.21 0.77 -0.37
CA ALA A 14 -2.60 0.77 0.03
C ALA A 14 -3.50 0.43 -1.16
N ARG A 15 -4.76 0.08 -0.90
CA ARG A 15 -5.76 -0.21 -1.94
C ARG A 15 -7.14 0.30 -1.56
N GLY A 16 -7.91 0.67 -2.58
CA GLY A 16 -9.31 1.06 -2.42
C GLY A 16 -9.50 2.27 -1.52
N LEU A 17 -8.57 3.23 -1.58
CA LEU A 17 -8.69 4.48 -0.83
C LEU A 17 -9.92 5.28 -1.28
N ILE A 18 -10.46 6.10 -0.39
CA ILE A 18 -11.52 7.05 -0.73
C ILE A 18 -10.95 8.08 -1.71
N ALA A 19 -11.69 8.36 -2.77
CA ALA A 19 -11.40 9.47 -3.67
C ALA A 19 -11.79 10.79 -3.00
N ALA A 20 -10.82 11.68 -2.83
CA ALA A 20 -11.03 13.02 -2.30
C ALA A 20 -11.09 14.08 -3.42
N ASP A 21 -10.43 13.84 -4.56
CA ASP A 21 -10.45 14.76 -5.68
C ASP A 21 -11.74 14.73 -6.51
N SER A 22 -12.02 15.88 -7.14
CA SER A 22 -13.02 16.00 -8.22
C SER A 22 -12.76 15.09 -9.44
N THR A 23 -11.53 14.57 -9.57
CA THR A 23 -11.14 13.60 -10.61
C THR A 23 -11.60 12.18 -10.31
N GLY A 24 -12.04 11.90 -9.07
CA GLY A 24 -12.32 10.56 -8.59
C GLY A 24 -11.07 9.75 -8.20
N LEU A 25 -9.93 10.42 -8.03
CA LEU A 25 -8.66 9.86 -7.54
C LEU A 25 -8.20 10.63 -6.30
N SER A 26 -6.96 10.39 -5.87
CA SER A 26 -6.28 11.12 -4.80
C SER A 26 -4.77 11.14 -5.06
N ASP A 27 -4.05 12.02 -4.40
CA ASP A 27 -2.61 12.11 -4.24
C ASP A 27 -2.18 11.62 -2.83
N PRO A 28 -2.35 10.31 -2.50
CA PRO A 28 -2.23 9.83 -1.13
C PRO A 28 -0.80 9.81 -0.56
N PHE A 29 -0.70 10.18 0.72
CA PHE A 29 0.44 9.89 1.59
C PHE A 29 0.00 9.39 2.97
N ALA A 30 0.87 8.64 3.64
CA ALA A 30 0.65 8.14 4.99
C ALA A 30 1.50 8.90 6.00
N LYS A 31 0.91 9.26 7.12
CA LYS A 31 1.55 9.83 8.30
C LYS A 31 1.55 8.79 9.41
N VAL A 32 2.73 8.35 9.82
CA VAL A 32 2.93 7.34 10.86
C VAL A 32 3.36 8.05 12.14
N THR A 33 2.57 7.88 13.20
CA THR A 33 2.83 8.44 14.52
C THR A 33 3.09 7.31 15.51
N PHE A 34 4.19 7.43 16.25
CA PHE A 34 4.53 6.50 17.33
C PHE A 34 5.15 7.27 18.47
N THR A 35 4.58 7.15 19.68
CA THR A 35 4.98 7.91 20.87
C THR A 35 4.98 9.42 20.59
N SER A 36 6.11 10.11 20.71
CA SER A 36 6.29 11.53 20.42
C SER A 36 6.81 11.81 19.00
N HIS A 37 6.94 10.80 18.15
CA HIS A 37 7.57 10.92 16.85
C HIS A 37 6.55 10.74 15.72
N CYS A 38 6.77 11.44 14.62
CA CYS A 38 5.92 11.40 13.44
C CYS A 38 6.78 11.49 12.17
N GLN A 39 6.49 10.66 11.17
CA GLN A 39 7.08 10.72 9.84
C GLN A 39 6.03 10.46 8.77
N THR A 40 6.29 10.92 7.54
CA THR A 40 5.38 10.76 6.41
C THR A 40 6.04 9.99 5.27
N THR A 41 5.25 9.25 4.51
CA THR A 41 5.69 8.67 3.24
C THR A 41 5.77 9.75 2.16
N LYS A 42 6.35 9.39 1.01
CA LYS A 42 6.16 10.19 -0.21
C LYS A 42 4.69 10.26 -0.61
N ILE A 43 4.35 11.31 -1.34
CA ILE A 43 3.07 11.46 -2.01
C ILE A 43 3.14 10.70 -3.34
N ILE A 44 2.10 9.93 -3.66
CA ILE A 44 1.94 9.29 -4.97
C ILE A 44 0.73 9.92 -5.64
N SER A 45 0.90 10.51 -6.81
CA SER A 45 -0.18 11.25 -7.45
C SER A 45 -1.18 10.36 -8.18
N GLN A 46 -2.43 10.81 -8.22
CA GLN A 46 -3.55 10.33 -9.03
C GLN A 46 -3.76 8.82 -8.93
N THR A 47 -3.92 8.31 -7.71
CA THR A 47 -4.19 6.89 -7.47
C THR A 47 -4.97 6.63 -6.19
N LEU A 48 -5.84 5.62 -6.23
CA LEU A 48 -6.49 5.05 -5.03
C LEU A 48 -5.79 3.77 -4.55
N SER A 49 -4.67 3.39 -5.18
CA SER A 49 -3.89 2.19 -4.86
C SER A 49 -2.37 2.49 -4.88
N PRO A 50 -1.91 3.40 -4.02
CA PRO A 50 -0.51 3.82 -4.02
C PRO A 50 0.42 2.68 -3.60
N THR A 51 1.57 2.57 -4.26
CA THR A 51 2.69 1.72 -3.82
C THR A 51 3.85 2.62 -3.40
N TRP A 52 4.01 2.83 -2.10
CA TRP A 52 5.13 3.62 -1.57
C TRP A 52 6.42 2.82 -1.61
N ASN A 53 6.37 1.55 -1.19
CA ASN A 53 7.52 0.69 -0.96
C ASN A 53 8.62 1.41 -0.15
N GLN A 54 8.23 1.99 0.98
CA GLN A 54 9.07 2.88 1.80
C GLN A 54 9.13 2.40 3.25
N THR A 55 10.32 2.41 3.84
CA THR A 55 10.55 2.19 5.27
C THR A 55 10.79 3.54 5.96
N LEU A 56 10.00 3.85 6.99
CA LEU A 56 10.21 5.00 7.86
C LEU A 56 10.98 4.55 9.11
N LEU A 57 12.05 5.28 9.46
CA LEU A 57 12.97 4.93 10.53
C LEU A 57 12.86 5.92 11.68
N PHE A 58 12.34 5.44 12.80
CA PHE A 58 12.21 6.19 14.03
C PHE A 58 13.31 5.76 14.98
N ASN A 59 14.37 6.56 15.02
CA ASN A 59 15.55 6.30 15.85
C ASN A 59 15.38 6.93 17.23
N GLY A 60 16.09 6.37 18.22
CA GLY A 60 16.16 7.00 19.54
C GLY A 60 14.87 6.89 20.35
N ILE A 61 14.05 5.87 20.11
CA ILE A 61 12.82 5.68 20.87
C ILE A 61 13.17 5.17 22.26
N VAL A 62 12.78 5.93 23.28
CA VAL A 62 12.99 5.57 24.67
C VAL A 62 11.68 5.12 25.29
N LEU A 63 11.64 3.89 25.79
CA LEU A 63 10.49 3.36 26.52
C LEU A 63 10.88 3.06 27.98
N HIS A 64 9.96 3.35 28.89
CA HIS A 64 10.12 3.11 30.32
C HIS A 64 9.28 1.91 30.74
N GLY A 65 9.85 1.04 31.57
CA GLY A 65 9.13 -0.12 32.11
C GLY A 65 10.01 -1.34 32.26
N ASP A 66 9.36 -2.49 32.37
CA ASP A 66 9.97 -3.80 32.22
C ASP A 66 10.00 -4.18 30.71
N ARG A 67 11.11 -4.77 30.23
CA ARG A 67 11.28 -5.01 28.79
C ARG A 67 10.36 -6.13 28.30
N GLU A 68 10.08 -7.13 29.13
CA GLU A 68 9.17 -8.22 28.79
C GLU A 68 7.73 -7.72 28.73
N GLU A 69 7.34 -6.82 29.64
CA GLU A 69 6.04 -6.13 29.58
C GLU A 69 5.91 -5.26 28.32
N ILE A 70 6.94 -4.48 27.97
CA ILE A 70 6.97 -3.69 26.72
C ILE A 70 6.85 -4.60 25.49
N ALA A 71 7.51 -5.76 25.50
CA ALA A 71 7.43 -6.72 24.39
C ALA A 71 6.03 -7.34 24.26
N GLN A 72 5.33 -7.53 25.37
CA GLN A 72 3.99 -8.10 25.40
C GLN A 72 2.91 -7.07 25.07
N PHE A 73 3.08 -5.82 25.52
CA PHE A 73 2.11 -4.73 25.39
C PHE A 73 2.81 -3.45 24.91
N PRO A 74 3.35 -3.43 23.67
CA PRO A 74 4.00 -2.24 23.16
C PRO A 74 2.98 -1.12 22.93
N PRO A 75 3.41 0.15 22.97
CA PRO A 75 2.58 1.26 22.50
C PRO A 75 2.05 1.01 21.09
N GLU A 76 0.87 1.52 20.80
CA GLU A 76 0.27 1.39 19.47
C GLU A 76 0.83 2.44 18.50
N ILE A 77 0.80 2.08 17.22
CA ILE A 77 1.16 2.94 16.10
C ILE A 77 -0.12 3.44 15.47
N VAL A 78 -0.22 4.75 15.27
CA VAL A 78 -1.32 5.36 14.53
C VAL A 78 -0.83 5.69 13.14
N VAL A 79 -1.55 5.20 12.13
CA VAL A 79 -1.30 5.56 10.74
C VAL A 79 -2.51 6.32 10.21
N GLU A 80 -2.27 7.53 9.76
CA GLU A 80 -3.25 8.41 9.15
C GLU A 80 -2.94 8.53 7.66
N LEU A 81 -3.95 8.45 6.80
CA LEU A 81 -3.85 8.64 5.37
C LEU A 81 -4.48 9.97 5.00
N TYR A 82 -3.81 10.70 4.12
CA TYR A 82 -4.24 12.01 3.64
C TYR A 82 -4.08 12.09 2.13
N ASP A 83 -4.87 12.97 1.54
CA ASP A 83 -4.78 13.43 0.16
C ASP A 83 -4.04 14.76 0.11
N ASP A 84 -2.94 14.87 -0.65
CA ASP A 84 -2.18 16.12 -0.79
C ASP A 84 -2.58 16.88 -2.04
N ASP A 85 -3.59 17.74 -1.91
CA ASP A 85 -4.02 18.62 -3.00
C ASP A 85 -2.97 19.72 -3.26
N ALA A 86 -2.68 19.96 -4.54
CA ALA A 86 -1.76 21.03 -4.96
C ALA A 86 -2.16 22.44 -4.46
N VAL A 87 -3.44 22.64 -4.08
CA VAL A 87 -3.97 23.89 -3.55
C VAL A 87 -4.85 23.62 -2.33
N GLY A 88 -4.29 23.64 -1.13
CA GLY A 88 -5.08 23.55 0.09
C GLY A 88 -4.35 22.95 1.27
N LYS A 89 -5.14 22.55 2.27
CA LYS A 89 -4.69 21.70 3.36
C LYS A 89 -5.03 20.26 2.97
N ALA A 90 -4.08 19.35 3.18
CA ALA A 90 -4.29 17.93 2.93
C ALA A 90 -5.60 17.41 3.54
N GLU A 91 -6.41 16.72 2.72
CA GLU A 91 -7.69 16.16 3.11
C GLU A 91 -7.50 14.81 3.80
N TYR A 92 -8.30 14.52 4.82
CA TYR A 92 -8.17 13.30 5.60
C TYR A 92 -8.93 12.14 4.95
N ILE A 93 -8.20 11.08 4.59
CA ILE A 93 -8.77 9.87 3.96
C ILE A 93 -9.22 8.87 5.03
N GLY A 94 -8.48 8.74 6.12
CA GLY A 94 -8.81 7.80 7.19
C GLY A 94 -7.59 7.41 8.03
N SER A 95 -7.79 6.52 9.00
CA SER A 95 -6.69 5.99 9.82
C SER A 95 -6.87 4.53 10.18
N THR A 96 -5.77 3.94 10.65
CA THR A 96 -5.72 2.63 11.28
C THR A 96 -4.76 2.68 12.47
N VAL A 97 -4.96 1.74 13.39
CA VAL A 97 -4.06 1.50 14.52
C VAL A 97 -3.41 0.14 14.32
N ALA A 98 -2.13 0.02 14.66
CA ALA A 98 -1.37 -1.22 14.54
C ALA A 98 -0.45 -1.42 15.75
N THR A 99 -0.21 -2.69 16.10
CA THR A 99 0.74 -3.06 17.14
C THR A 99 2.05 -3.51 16.49
N PRO A 100 3.22 -2.96 16.88
CA PRO A 100 4.49 -3.41 16.33
C PRO A 100 4.86 -4.82 16.81
N VAL A 101 5.58 -5.55 15.97
CA VAL A 101 6.29 -6.76 16.38
C VAL A 101 7.54 -6.36 17.14
N VAL A 102 7.55 -6.59 18.45
CA VAL A 102 8.70 -6.26 19.29
C VAL A 102 9.74 -7.36 19.22
N ARG A 103 11.01 -6.99 19.03
CA ARG A 103 12.16 -7.89 19.11
C ARG A 103 13.14 -7.35 20.14
N LEU A 104 13.27 -8.09 21.24
CA LEU A 104 14.23 -7.77 22.29
C LEU A 104 15.64 -8.15 21.86
N ALA A 105 16.65 -7.50 22.44
CA ALA A 105 18.02 -7.63 22.01
C ALA A 105 18.47 -9.09 22.11
N HIS A 106 18.11 -9.84 23.14
CA HIS A 106 18.53 -11.24 23.29
C HIS A 106 17.92 -12.21 22.26
N GLN A 107 16.91 -11.79 21.49
CA GLN A 107 16.20 -12.63 20.53
C GLN A 107 16.93 -12.65 19.18
N ARG A 108 16.71 -13.71 18.40
CA ARG A 108 17.17 -13.76 17.01
C ARG A 108 16.25 -12.90 16.15
N TYR A 109 16.85 -12.18 15.20
CA TYR A 109 16.08 -11.38 14.26
C TYR A 109 15.31 -12.28 13.29
N GLU A 110 14.03 -11.96 13.12
CA GLU A 110 13.14 -12.57 12.14
C GLU A 110 12.34 -11.44 11.46
N PRO A 111 12.41 -11.32 10.12
CA PRO A 111 11.71 -10.27 9.41
C PRO A 111 10.20 -10.33 9.65
N PRO A 112 9.55 -9.18 9.91
CA PRO A 112 8.11 -9.13 10.09
C PRO A 112 7.39 -9.38 8.75
N LYS A 113 6.17 -9.90 8.81
CA LYS A 113 5.35 -10.17 7.62
C LYS A 113 4.41 -9.00 7.36
N LEU A 114 4.23 -8.65 6.08
CA LEU A 114 3.22 -7.69 5.64
C LEU A 114 1.81 -8.20 5.93
N SER A 115 0.94 -7.33 6.41
CA SER A 115 -0.47 -7.60 6.64
C SER A 115 -1.34 -6.41 6.24
N TYR A 116 -2.59 -6.67 5.85
CA TYR A 116 -3.56 -5.60 5.61
C TYR A 116 -4.12 -5.08 6.92
N HIS A 117 -4.17 -3.77 7.03
CA HIS A 117 -4.76 -3.00 8.12
C HIS A 117 -5.93 -2.21 7.54
N PRO A 118 -7.18 -2.47 7.95
CA PRO A 118 -8.33 -1.76 7.43
C PRO A 118 -8.31 -0.30 7.89
N VAL A 119 -8.51 0.60 6.94
CA VAL A 119 -8.52 2.05 7.17
C VAL A 119 -9.96 2.51 7.33
N TYR A 120 -10.21 3.41 8.27
CA TYR A 120 -11.54 3.97 8.52
C TYR A 120 -11.52 5.50 8.57
N CYS A 121 -12.54 6.12 7.99
CA CYS A 121 -12.87 7.53 8.15
C CYS A 121 -14.21 7.64 8.87
N GLY A 122 -14.17 7.76 10.20
CA GLY A 122 -15.35 7.57 11.03
C GLY A 122 -15.96 6.19 10.81
N ASN A 123 -17.17 6.13 10.27
CA ASN A 123 -17.87 4.87 9.99
C ASN A 123 -17.69 4.37 8.54
N LEU A 124 -16.96 5.12 7.71
CA LEU A 124 -16.71 4.78 6.31
C LEU A 124 -15.42 3.97 6.19
N SER A 125 -15.43 2.92 5.37
CA SER A 125 -14.19 2.22 5.01
C SER A 125 -13.36 3.11 4.09
N GLY A 126 -12.13 3.39 4.50
CA GLY A 126 -11.13 4.19 3.78
C GLY A 126 -10.15 3.36 2.96
N GLY A 127 -10.44 2.08 2.71
CA GLY A 127 -9.56 1.13 2.03
C GLY A 127 -8.76 0.25 2.98
N ASP A 128 -7.71 -0.40 2.45
CA ASP A 128 -6.78 -1.21 3.24
C ASP A 128 -5.33 -0.74 3.03
N LEU A 129 -4.55 -0.71 4.12
CA LEU A 129 -3.12 -0.46 4.11
C LEU A 129 -2.34 -1.78 4.26
N LEU A 130 -1.47 -2.11 3.32
CA LEU A 130 -0.53 -3.21 3.44
C LEU A 130 0.80 -2.70 4.02
N ALA A 131 1.03 -2.99 5.29
CA ALA A 131 2.21 -2.55 6.02
C ALA A 131 2.60 -3.54 7.12
N THR A 132 3.81 -3.38 7.64
CA THR A 132 4.22 -4.06 8.87
C THR A 132 5.15 -3.18 9.68
N PHE A 133 5.17 -3.40 10.99
CA PHE A 133 5.86 -2.53 11.93
C PHE A 133 6.67 -3.38 12.89
N GLU A 134 7.93 -3.02 13.11
CA GLU A 134 8.79 -3.70 14.07
C GLU A 134 9.45 -2.71 15.02
N LEU A 135 9.55 -3.11 16.29
CA LEU A 135 10.17 -2.35 17.35
C LEU A 135 11.37 -3.15 17.88
N LEU A 136 12.58 -2.68 17.58
CA LEU A 136 13.83 -3.41 17.82
C LEU A 136 14.57 -2.81 19.01
N GLU A 137 14.83 -3.59 20.06
CA GLU A 137 15.61 -3.14 21.23
C GLU A 137 17.08 -2.99 20.83
N ILE A 138 17.65 -1.83 21.15
CA ILE A 138 19.07 -1.54 20.96
C ILE A 138 19.76 -1.67 22.33
N PRO A 139 20.62 -2.68 22.52
CA PRO A 139 21.36 -2.82 23.77
C PRO A 139 22.45 -1.74 23.87
N GLU A 140 22.63 -1.14 25.06
CA GLU A 140 23.68 -0.14 25.29
C GLU A 140 25.10 -0.66 24.99
N SER A 141 25.31 -1.97 25.15
CA SER A 141 26.60 -2.63 24.87
C SER A 141 26.94 -2.73 23.39
N ASP A 142 25.93 -2.71 22.52
CA ASP A 142 26.09 -2.93 21.07
C ASP A 142 25.05 -2.10 20.29
N PRO A 143 25.33 -0.79 20.11
CA PRO A 143 24.41 0.12 19.42
C PRO A 143 24.16 -0.24 17.95
N ASP A 144 25.09 -0.97 17.33
CA ASP A 144 25.05 -1.33 15.91
C ASP A 144 24.40 -2.70 15.64
N ARG A 145 23.84 -3.34 16.67
CA ARG A 145 23.24 -4.68 16.59
C ARG A 145 22.05 -4.82 15.63
N LEU A 146 21.50 -3.71 15.19
CA LEU A 146 20.30 -3.68 14.37
C LEU A 146 20.50 -4.44 13.04
N PRO A 147 19.44 -5.08 12.51
CA PRO A 147 19.50 -5.75 11.22
C PRO A 147 19.93 -4.76 10.13
N PRO A 148 20.86 -5.15 9.24
CA PRO A 148 21.36 -4.25 8.21
C PRO A 148 20.22 -3.81 7.29
N MET A 149 20.35 -2.59 6.78
CA MET A 149 19.44 -2.03 5.78
C MET A 149 20.22 -1.64 4.54
N ASP A 150 19.58 -1.79 3.39
CA ASP A 150 20.08 -1.23 2.15
C ASP A 150 20.19 0.31 2.29
N PRO A 151 21.20 0.93 1.67
CA PRO A 151 21.32 2.38 1.70
C PRO A 151 20.08 3.03 1.06
N PRO A 152 19.71 4.24 1.51
CA PRO A 152 18.57 4.93 0.93
C PRO A 152 18.87 5.33 -0.52
N ASP A 153 17.80 5.58 -1.27
CA ASP A 153 17.92 6.12 -2.62
C ASP A 153 18.38 7.59 -2.63
N VAL A 154 18.47 8.19 -3.82
CA VAL A 154 18.88 9.59 -4.02
C VAL A 154 17.96 10.57 -3.26
N GLY A 155 16.71 10.20 -3.01
CA GLY A 155 15.73 10.98 -2.25
C GLY A 155 15.80 10.76 -0.74
N GLN A 156 16.81 10.06 -0.22
CA GLN A 156 16.91 9.63 1.18
C GLN A 156 15.76 8.69 1.62
N ILE A 157 15.18 7.94 0.66
CA ILE A 157 14.09 7.01 0.92
C ILE A 157 14.66 5.61 1.07
N TYR A 158 14.41 4.99 2.22
CA TYR A 158 14.69 3.58 2.43
C TYR A 158 13.58 2.74 1.81
N SER A 159 13.93 1.79 0.95
CA SER A 159 12.95 0.84 0.42
C SER A 159 12.53 -0.19 1.48
N VAL A 160 11.39 -0.87 1.29
CA VAL A 160 11.08 -2.04 2.10
C VAL A 160 12.09 -3.16 1.79
N PRO A 161 12.75 -3.76 2.80
CA PRO A 161 13.71 -4.84 2.61
C PRO A 161 13.18 -6.00 1.78
N ALA A 162 14.04 -6.62 0.96
CA ALA A 162 13.64 -7.69 0.03
C ALA A 162 13.03 -8.92 0.72
N ASN A 163 13.45 -9.23 1.94
CA ASN A 163 12.94 -10.31 2.78
C ASN A 163 11.58 -10.03 3.43
N ILE A 164 11.11 -8.77 3.41
CA ILE A 164 9.78 -8.37 3.89
C ILE A 164 8.82 -8.17 2.70
N ARG A 165 9.35 -7.76 1.54
CA ARG A 165 8.56 -7.58 0.32
C ARG A 165 7.87 -8.88 -0.10
N PRO A 166 6.70 -8.80 -0.76
CA PRO A 166 6.05 -9.99 -1.30
C PRO A 166 6.96 -10.70 -2.31
N VAL A 167 7.09 -12.03 -2.18
CA VAL A 167 7.74 -12.87 -3.19
C VAL A 167 6.84 -12.88 -4.42
N LEU A 168 7.39 -12.61 -5.60
CA LEU A 168 6.62 -12.53 -6.85
C LEU A 168 6.74 -13.82 -7.66
N ASN A 169 5.65 -14.21 -8.30
CA ASN A 169 5.56 -15.30 -9.27
C ASN A 169 4.88 -14.81 -10.55
N LYS A 170 5.14 -15.49 -11.67
CA LYS A 170 4.50 -15.18 -12.95
C LYS A 170 3.09 -15.77 -12.99
N TYR A 171 2.10 -14.90 -13.12
CA TYR A 171 0.70 -15.26 -13.32
C TYR A 171 0.26 -14.87 -14.73
N ARG A 172 -0.56 -15.72 -15.35
CA ARG A 172 -1.29 -15.37 -16.57
C ARG A 172 -2.63 -14.77 -16.15
N VAL A 173 -2.84 -13.50 -16.42
CA VAL A 173 -4.10 -12.79 -16.13
C VAL A 173 -4.89 -12.69 -17.42
N GLU A 174 -6.11 -13.23 -17.41
CA GLU A 174 -7.07 -13.12 -18.50
C GLU A 174 -8.31 -12.35 -18.04
N VAL A 175 -8.70 -11.32 -18.78
CA VAL A 175 -9.94 -10.57 -18.54
C VAL A 175 -10.76 -10.62 -19.81
N SER A 176 -11.97 -11.16 -19.74
CA SER A 176 -12.90 -11.23 -20.89
C SER A 176 -14.16 -10.45 -20.59
N CYS A 177 -14.52 -9.51 -21.48
CA CYS A 177 -15.71 -8.69 -21.38
C CYS A 177 -16.68 -9.07 -22.50
N PHE A 178 -17.87 -9.54 -22.13
CA PHE A 178 -18.80 -10.20 -23.06
C PHE A 178 -19.98 -9.34 -23.54
N GLU A 179 -20.27 -8.19 -22.92
CA GLU A 179 -21.39 -7.35 -23.36
C GLU A 179 -21.29 -5.90 -22.83
N TYR A 180 -21.60 -4.92 -23.69
CA TYR A 180 -21.73 -3.50 -23.35
C TYR A 180 -23.07 -2.98 -23.87
N SER A 181 -24.15 -3.15 -23.10
CA SER A 181 -25.51 -2.95 -23.65
C SER A 181 -26.02 -1.50 -23.64
N HIS A 182 -25.26 -0.51 -23.13
CA HIS A 182 -25.80 0.86 -22.91
C HIS A 182 -24.83 2.04 -23.15
N ILE A 183 -23.71 1.86 -23.86
CA ILE A 183 -22.79 2.97 -24.15
C ILE A 183 -23.12 3.56 -25.53
N SER A 184 -23.38 4.87 -25.58
CA SER A 184 -23.67 5.59 -26.83
C SER A 184 -22.57 5.34 -27.88
N PRO A 185 -22.92 4.93 -29.12
CA PRO A 185 -21.99 4.39 -30.13
C PRO A 185 -21.03 5.41 -30.76
N MET A 186 -20.90 6.63 -30.21
CA MET A 186 -20.18 7.72 -30.86
C MET A 186 -18.71 7.87 -30.46
N HIS A 187 -18.22 7.21 -29.41
CA HIS A 187 -16.84 7.38 -28.96
C HIS A 187 -16.10 6.05 -28.71
N ALA A 188 -14.78 6.06 -28.96
CA ALA A 188 -13.91 4.91 -28.73
C ALA A 188 -13.73 4.71 -27.21
N SER A 189 -14.56 3.87 -26.61
CA SER A 189 -14.37 3.44 -25.23
C SER A 189 -13.16 2.51 -25.15
N SER A 190 -12.26 2.73 -24.20
CA SER A 190 -11.16 1.80 -23.91
C SER A 190 -11.27 1.26 -22.50
N ILE A 191 -10.84 0.02 -22.29
CA ILE A 191 -10.64 -0.54 -20.95
C ILE A 191 -9.18 -0.35 -20.56
N MET A 192 -8.95 0.26 -19.41
CA MET A 192 -7.65 0.29 -18.75
C MET A 192 -7.68 -0.68 -17.57
N ILE A 193 -6.66 -1.52 -17.47
CA ILE A 193 -6.49 -2.47 -16.37
C ILE A 193 -5.30 -2.03 -15.50
N GLU A 194 -5.57 -1.60 -14.28
CA GLU A 194 -4.54 -1.26 -13.27
C GLU A 194 -4.36 -2.42 -12.28
N PRO A 195 -3.12 -2.69 -11.80
CA PRO A 195 -1.89 -1.91 -11.99
C PRO A 195 -1.12 -2.22 -13.29
N PHE A 196 -1.64 -3.10 -14.15
CA PHE A 196 -0.93 -3.67 -15.29
C PHE A 196 -0.72 -2.74 -16.49
N ARG A 197 -1.27 -1.52 -16.44
CA ARG A 197 -1.20 -0.48 -17.50
C ARG A 197 -1.50 -1.02 -18.90
N GLY A 198 -2.41 -1.99 -19.01
CA GLY A 198 -2.89 -2.48 -20.29
C GLY A 198 -4.01 -1.59 -20.82
N PHE A 199 -3.90 -1.13 -22.07
CA PHE A 199 -4.92 -0.34 -22.77
C PHE A 199 -5.55 -1.18 -23.91
N PHE A 200 -6.88 -1.22 -23.99
CA PHE A 200 -7.59 -1.96 -25.05
C PHE A 200 -8.70 -1.14 -25.69
N SER A 201 -8.76 -1.13 -27.03
CA SER A 201 -9.78 -0.44 -27.83
C SER A 201 -11.02 -1.31 -28.02
N CYS A 202 -12.22 -0.75 -27.79
CA CYS A 202 -13.49 -1.48 -27.86
C CYS A 202 -13.85 -1.90 -29.30
N ALA A 203 -13.80 -3.21 -29.56
CA ALA A 203 -14.50 -3.86 -30.66
C ALA A 203 -15.12 -5.18 -30.14
N ALA A 204 -16.46 -5.24 -30.12
CA ALA A 204 -17.40 -6.37 -29.93
C ALA A 204 -17.14 -7.45 -28.83
N VAL A 205 -15.92 -7.97 -28.65
CA VAL A 205 -15.52 -8.89 -27.57
C VAL A 205 -14.10 -8.51 -27.15
N LEU A 206 -13.94 -8.04 -25.92
CA LEU A 206 -12.63 -7.63 -25.40
C LEU A 206 -12.06 -8.77 -24.54
N SER A 207 -10.97 -9.38 -25.01
CA SER A 207 -10.18 -10.31 -24.21
C SER A 207 -8.76 -9.77 -24.01
N PHE A 208 -8.39 -9.50 -22.76
CA PHE A 208 -7.02 -9.26 -22.34
C PHE A 208 -6.40 -10.57 -21.88
N CYS A 209 -5.15 -10.79 -22.29
CA CYS A 209 -4.29 -11.84 -21.75
C CYS A 209 -2.88 -11.28 -21.61
N GLY A 210 -2.31 -11.35 -20.41
CA GLY A 210 -0.93 -10.96 -20.16
C GLY A 210 -0.29 -11.79 -19.06
N ILE A 211 1.04 -11.80 -19.04
CA ILE A 211 1.82 -12.43 -17.97
C ILE A 211 2.35 -11.32 -17.07
N PHE A 212 2.03 -11.40 -15.78
CA PHE A 212 2.39 -10.41 -14.77
C PHE A 212 3.07 -11.05 -13.57
N GLU A 213 3.96 -10.31 -12.93
CA GLU A 213 4.57 -10.73 -11.67
C GLU A 213 3.66 -10.29 -10.51
N LEU A 214 3.01 -11.24 -9.85
CA LEU A 214 2.15 -11.00 -8.69
C LEU A 214 2.70 -11.72 -7.47
N PRO A 215 2.36 -11.24 -6.24
CA PRO A 215 2.71 -11.95 -5.02
C PRO A 215 2.31 -13.43 -5.05
N GLU A 216 3.19 -14.33 -4.61
CA GLU A 216 2.86 -15.74 -4.43
C GLU A 216 1.75 -15.91 -3.39
N ASN A 217 1.76 -15.08 -2.35
CA ASN A 217 0.68 -15.00 -1.40
C ASN A 217 -0.52 -14.29 -2.04
N GLU A 218 -1.53 -15.08 -2.41
CA GLU A 218 -2.77 -14.65 -3.06
C GLU A 218 -3.51 -13.52 -2.31
N LEU A 219 -3.34 -13.43 -0.98
CA LEU A 219 -3.95 -12.36 -0.18
C LEU A 219 -3.34 -10.99 -0.46
N LEU A 220 -2.06 -10.97 -0.85
CA LEU A 220 -1.28 -9.76 -1.14
C LEU A 220 -1.41 -9.29 -2.59
N HIS A 221 -2.18 -10.01 -3.42
CA HIS A 221 -2.45 -9.58 -4.78
C HIS A 221 -2.98 -8.14 -4.80
N PRO A 222 -2.43 -7.27 -5.67
CA PRO A 222 -2.94 -5.92 -5.82
C PRO A 222 -4.40 -5.95 -6.32
N PRO A 223 -5.19 -4.90 -6.04
CA PRO A 223 -6.51 -4.78 -6.62
C PRO A 223 -6.42 -4.71 -8.15
N LEU A 224 -7.44 -5.21 -8.83
CA LEU A 224 -7.59 -5.08 -10.28
C LEU A 224 -8.67 -4.05 -10.57
N SER A 225 -8.30 -2.89 -11.08
CA SER A 225 -9.26 -1.87 -11.51
C SER A 225 -9.51 -1.98 -13.02
N ILE A 226 -10.78 -2.06 -13.39
CA ILE A 226 -11.28 -2.06 -14.75
C ILE A 226 -11.91 -0.68 -14.98
N CYS A 227 -11.21 0.18 -15.71
CA CYS A 227 -11.63 1.55 -15.97
C CYS A 227 -12.14 1.67 -17.41
N VAL A 228 -13.34 2.23 -17.60
CA VAL A 228 -13.90 2.56 -18.91
C VAL A 228 -13.58 4.02 -19.20
N VAL A 229 -12.80 4.26 -20.25
CA VAL A 229 -12.35 5.60 -20.64
C VAL A 229 -12.94 5.95 -22.01
N ASP A 230 -13.59 7.10 -22.10
CA ASP A 230 -14.09 7.71 -23.34
C ASP A 230 -12.97 8.53 -23.97
N TRP A 231 -12.42 8.09 -25.12
CA TRP A 231 -11.46 8.87 -25.90
C TRP A 231 -12.18 9.76 -26.91
N ARG A 232 -12.03 11.07 -26.71
CA ARG A 232 -12.56 12.12 -27.58
C ARG A 232 -11.48 12.61 -28.55
N ALA A 233 -11.91 13.34 -29.57
CA ALA A 233 -11.00 13.98 -30.53
C ALA A 233 -9.96 14.88 -29.80
N PHE A 234 -8.79 15.06 -30.42
CA PHE A 234 -7.68 15.88 -29.91
C PHE A 234 -7.01 15.36 -28.63
N GLY A 235 -7.00 14.04 -28.40
CA GLY A 235 -6.27 13.41 -27.30
C GLY A 235 -6.87 13.64 -25.92
N ARG A 236 -8.11 14.15 -25.84
CA ARG A 236 -8.84 14.30 -24.59
C ARG A 236 -9.52 12.99 -24.23
N SER A 237 -9.37 12.56 -22.98
CA SER A 237 -10.08 11.40 -22.44
C SER A 237 -10.93 11.80 -21.25
N THR A 238 -11.98 11.03 -20.98
CA THR A 238 -12.80 11.16 -19.78
C THR A 238 -13.04 9.78 -19.20
N LEU A 239 -12.73 9.58 -17.92
CA LEU A 239 -13.10 8.36 -17.21
C LEU A 239 -14.63 8.31 -17.08
N VAL A 240 -15.24 7.27 -17.65
CA VAL A 240 -16.70 7.05 -17.63
C VAL A 240 -17.13 6.28 -16.40
N GLY A 241 -16.31 5.32 -15.96
CA GLY A 241 -16.57 4.55 -14.76
C GLY A 241 -15.44 3.58 -14.45
N THR A 242 -15.36 3.18 -13.19
CA THR A 242 -14.35 2.25 -12.68
C THR A 242 -15.01 1.15 -11.88
N HIS A 243 -14.58 -0.08 -12.09
CA HIS A 243 -14.91 -1.21 -11.23
C HIS A 243 -13.62 -1.82 -10.67
N THR A 244 -13.50 -1.89 -9.35
CA THR A 244 -12.30 -2.40 -8.68
C THR A 244 -12.58 -3.73 -8.00
N ILE A 245 -11.77 -4.74 -8.33
CA ILE A 245 -11.74 -6.04 -7.68
C ILE A 245 -10.61 -6.02 -6.66
N ASN A 246 -10.97 -5.90 -5.38
CA ASN A 246 -9.98 -5.76 -4.29
C ASN A 246 -9.22 -7.06 -3.96
N CYS A 247 -9.79 -8.22 -4.30
CA CYS A 247 -9.17 -9.52 -4.04
C CYS A 247 -9.33 -10.46 -5.24
N LEU A 248 -8.19 -10.83 -5.83
CA LEU A 248 -8.15 -11.74 -6.99
C LEU A 248 -8.30 -13.22 -6.62
N LYS A 249 -8.26 -13.56 -5.32
CA LYS A 249 -8.24 -14.94 -4.83
C LYS A 249 -9.37 -15.81 -5.40
N GLN A 250 -10.57 -15.24 -5.53
CA GLN A 250 -11.74 -15.96 -6.04
C GLN A 250 -11.69 -16.27 -7.54
N PHE A 251 -10.78 -15.65 -8.29
CA PHE A 251 -10.61 -15.82 -9.73
C PHE A 251 -9.41 -16.69 -10.09
N LEU A 252 -8.71 -17.25 -9.08
CA LEU A 252 -7.55 -18.09 -9.31
C LEU A 252 -7.96 -19.46 -9.86
N CYS A 253 -7.63 -19.69 -11.13
CA CYS A 253 -7.66 -21.01 -11.73
C CYS A 253 -6.40 -21.76 -11.32
N LYS A 254 -6.54 -22.71 -10.39
CA LYS A 254 -5.48 -23.70 -10.15
C LYS A 254 -5.55 -24.72 -11.27
N ALA A 255 -4.42 -24.98 -11.93
CA ALA A 255 -4.34 -26.11 -12.84
C ALA A 255 -4.74 -27.38 -12.06
N PRO A 256 -5.57 -28.26 -12.63
CA PRO A 256 -5.97 -29.51 -11.99
C PRO A 256 -4.77 -30.41 -11.69
#